data_AF-A0A7S3AMH4-F1
#
_entry.id   AF-A0A7S3AMH4-F1
#
_cell.length_a   1.000
_cell.length_b   1.000
_cell.length_c   1.000
_cell.angle_alpha   90.00
_cell.angle_beta   90.00
_cell.angle_gamma   90.00
#
_symmetry.space_group_name_H-M   'P 1'
#
loop_
_entity.id
_entity.type
_entity.pdbx_description
1 polymer ?
#
loop_
_entity_poly.entity_id
_entity_poly.type
_entity_poly.pdbx_seq_one_letter_code
_entity_poly.pdbx_strand_id
1 'polypeptide(L)'
;RCHRSDPLIFALTRSMMKLKHAWGVVPRVCEYVFTSIQAKGADDFEISCSFVEVYNDGLNDLLAFPKKLGLKLVEGKKGAVVQDLTNTPVKTDEEVIKCIMKGSTQRVTAAMQMNPRSSRGHSIVILNVVAKTKYGNREGKLCIVDMAGMGASKKTAA
;
A
#
# COMPACT_ATOMS: atom_id res chain seq x y z
N ARG A 1 20.23 -8.78 19.11
CA ARG A 1 20.44 -8.59 17.65
C ARG A 1 19.29 -9.31 16.93
N CYS A 2 18.21 -8.61 16.61
CA CYS A 2 17.05 -9.19 15.94
C CYS A 2 16.83 -8.49 14.60
N HIS A 3 17.36 -9.08 13.54
CA HIS A 3 16.81 -8.87 12.20
C HIS A 3 15.43 -9.54 12.15
N ARG A 4 14.39 -8.81 12.54
CA ARG A 4 13.03 -9.10 12.04
C ARG A 4 12.84 -8.21 10.83
N SER A 5 13.20 -8.77 9.68
CA SER A 5 12.83 -8.26 8.36
C SER A 5 11.32 -8.04 8.34
N ASP A 6 10.90 -6.85 7.91
CA ASP A 6 9.50 -6.50 7.68
C ASP A 6 8.87 -7.58 6.77
N PRO A 7 7.77 -8.25 7.16
CA PRO A 7 7.18 -9.33 6.37
C PRO A 7 6.81 -8.88 4.95
N LEU A 8 6.46 -7.60 4.74
CA LEU A 8 6.23 -7.03 3.42
C LEU A 8 7.51 -7.00 2.57
N ILE A 9 8.63 -6.59 3.16
CA ILE A 9 9.93 -6.58 2.47
C ILE A 9 10.40 -8.01 2.21
N PHE A 10 10.25 -8.92 3.18
CA PHE A 10 10.69 -10.31 3.02
C PHE A 10 9.86 -11.06 1.96
N ALA A 11 8.56 -10.76 1.85
CA ALA A 11 7.70 -11.25 0.77
C ALA A 11 8.05 -10.65 -0.61
N LEU A 12 8.63 -9.45 -0.67
CA LEU A 12 8.89 -8.73 -1.92
C LEU A 12 10.35 -8.78 -2.42
N THR A 13 11.34 -9.07 -1.56
CA THR A 13 12.77 -8.91 -1.90
C THR A 13 13.54 -10.18 -2.28
N ARG A 14 13.00 -11.39 -2.06
CA ARG A 14 13.64 -12.63 -2.56
C ARG A 14 12.89 -13.19 -3.76
N SER A 15 13.36 -12.80 -4.94
CA SER A 15 12.97 -13.34 -6.25
C SER A 15 11.66 -12.80 -6.83
N MET A 16 11.70 -11.55 -7.31
CA MET A 16 10.66 -10.96 -8.16
C MET A 16 10.47 -11.68 -9.52
N MET A 17 11.17 -12.77 -9.83
CA MET A 17 11.10 -13.38 -11.16
C MET A 17 11.00 -14.91 -11.25
N LYS A 18 11.06 -15.72 -10.17
CA LYS A 18 11.14 -17.18 -10.38
C LYS A 18 10.11 -18.11 -9.73
N LEU A 19 9.19 -17.68 -8.87
CA LEU A 19 8.14 -18.60 -8.38
C LEU A 19 6.81 -17.87 -8.13
N LYS A 20 5.89 -17.93 -9.11
CA LYS A 20 4.48 -17.46 -8.97
C LYS A 20 3.76 -18.08 -7.75
N HIS A 21 4.21 -19.25 -7.28
CA HIS A 21 3.68 -19.91 -6.09
C HIS A 21 4.05 -19.22 -4.76
N ALA A 22 5.13 -18.44 -4.71
CA ALA A 22 5.60 -17.74 -3.51
C ALA A 22 5.03 -16.32 -3.38
N TRP A 23 4.26 -15.85 -4.37
CA TRP A 23 3.69 -14.51 -4.38
C TRP A 23 2.66 -14.35 -3.27
N GLY A 24 2.82 -13.29 -2.45
CA GLY A 24 1.84 -12.90 -1.44
C GLY A 24 0.51 -12.44 -2.05
N VAL A 25 -0.45 -12.06 -1.20
CA VAL A 25 -1.80 -11.64 -1.66
C VAL A 25 -1.75 -10.45 -2.61
N VAL A 26 -0.89 -9.47 -2.33
CA VAL A 26 -0.81 -8.22 -3.11
C VAL A 26 -0.49 -8.45 -4.60
N PRO A 27 0.63 -9.08 -4.99
CA PRO A 27 0.94 -9.30 -6.41
C PRO A 27 -0.13 -10.14 -7.14
N ARG A 28 -0.73 -11.15 -6.48
CA ARG A 28 -1.79 -11.97 -7.08
C ARG A 28 -3.06 -11.16 -7.37
N VAL A 29 -3.46 -10.31 -6.43
CA VAL A 29 -4.64 -9.46 -6.61
C VAL A 29 -4.38 -8.40 -7.68
N CYS A 30 -3.17 -7.83 -7.74
CA CYS A 30 -2.78 -6.90 -8.79
C CYS A 30 -2.86 -7.58 -10.18
N GLU A 31 -2.21 -8.74 -10.35
CA GLU A 31 -2.27 -9.51 -11.61
C GLU A 31 -3.73 -9.75 -12.01
N TYR A 32 -4.56 -10.24 -11.10
CA TYR A 32 -5.99 -10.49 -11.36
C TYR A 32 -6.75 -9.23 -11.80
N VAL A 33 -6.56 -8.09 -11.11
CA VAL A 33 -7.23 -6.83 -11.44
C VAL A 33 -6.83 -6.35 -12.84
N PHE A 34 -5.53 -6.33 -13.14
CA PHE A 34 -5.05 -5.85 -14.44
C PHE A 34 -5.46 -6.80 -15.59
N THR A 35 -5.41 -8.12 -15.40
CA THR A 35 -5.93 -9.07 -16.39
C THR A 35 -7.43 -8.87 -16.63
N SER A 36 -8.21 -8.64 -15.57
CA SER A 36 -9.66 -8.40 -15.67
C SER A 36 -9.99 -7.10 -16.40
N ILE A 37 -9.16 -6.07 -16.25
CA ILE A 37 -9.30 -4.78 -16.93
C ILE A 37 -8.92 -4.91 -18.41
N GLN A 38 -7.81 -5.57 -18.73
CA GLN A 38 -7.41 -5.84 -20.11
C GLN A 38 -8.49 -6.59 -20.89
N ALA A 39 -9.13 -7.60 -20.28
CA ALA A 39 -10.22 -8.35 -20.89
C ALA A 39 -11.49 -7.51 -21.19
N LYS A 40 -11.62 -6.32 -20.57
CA LYS A 40 -12.78 -5.42 -20.72
C LYS A 40 -12.49 -4.19 -21.59
N GLY A 41 -11.27 -4.05 -22.12
CA GLY A 41 -10.82 -2.87 -22.87
C GLY A 41 -10.13 -1.87 -21.94
N ALA A 42 -8.80 -1.89 -21.91
CA ALA A 42 -7.99 -1.14 -20.94
C ALA A 42 -8.09 0.38 -21.07
N ASP A 43 -8.39 0.92 -22.26
CA ASP A 43 -8.37 2.36 -22.54
C ASP A 43 -9.45 3.15 -21.79
N ASP A 44 -10.50 2.47 -21.33
CA ASP A 44 -11.58 3.06 -20.55
C ASP A 44 -11.26 3.11 -19.04
N PHE A 45 -10.09 2.66 -18.59
CA PHE A 45 -9.74 2.56 -17.18
C PHE A 45 -8.57 3.46 -16.79
N GLU A 46 -8.77 4.25 -15.74
CA GLU A 46 -7.72 4.97 -15.03
C GLU A 46 -7.47 4.30 -13.68
N ILE A 47 -6.23 3.89 -13.43
CA ILE A 47 -5.84 3.21 -12.21
C ILE A 47 -4.78 4.03 -11.50
N SER A 48 -4.93 4.18 -10.18
CA SER A 48 -3.92 4.80 -9.33
C SER A 48 -3.66 3.98 -8.07
N CYS A 49 -2.42 4.06 -7.60
CA CYS A 49 -1.94 3.43 -6.39
C CYS A 49 -1.60 4.49 -5.34
N SER A 50 -2.01 4.25 -4.10
CA SER A 50 -1.56 4.99 -2.92
C SER A 50 -1.03 4.01 -1.88
N PHE A 51 -0.09 4.48 -1.05
CA PHE A 51 0.46 3.66 0.03
C PHE A 51 0.55 4.51 1.30
N VAL A 52 -0.19 4.12 2.33
CA VAL A 52 -0.29 4.83 3.61
C VAL A 52 0.27 3.96 4.73
N GLU A 53 0.99 4.60 5.63
CA GLU A 53 1.34 4.06 6.95
C GLU A 53 0.48 4.73 8.01
N VAL A 54 -0.12 3.93 8.88
CA VAL A 54 -0.75 4.39 10.12
C VAL A 54 0.23 4.13 11.25
N TYR A 55 0.78 5.18 11.85
CA TYR A 55 1.76 5.07 12.91
C TYR A 55 1.48 6.13 13.98
N ASN A 56 1.32 5.67 15.23
CA ASN A 56 1.04 6.54 16.39
C ASN A 56 -0.13 7.51 16.14
N ASP A 57 -1.26 6.96 15.68
CA ASP A 57 -2.48 7.68 15.27
C ASP A 57 -2.30 8.70 14.13
N GLY A 58 -1.10 8.80 13.55
CA GLY A 58 -0.82 9.62 12.38
C GLY A 58 -0.89 8.83 11.08
N LEU A 59 -1.36 9.49 10.02
CA LEU A 59 -1.34 8.99 8.65
C LEU A 59 -0.11 9.55 7.91
N ASN A 60 0.70 8.68 7.32
CA ASN A 60 1.89 9.06 6.57
C ASN A 60 1.81 8.53 5.14
N ASP A 61 2.12 9.38 4.15
CA ASP A 61 2.14 9.00 2.74
C ASP A 61 3.53 8.42 2.41
N LEU A 62 3.55 7.14 1.99
CA LEU A 62 4.76 6.41 1.64
C LEU A 62 5.13 6.52 0.15
N LEU A 63 4.34 7.19 -0.68
CA LEU A 63 4.66 7.40 -2.10
C LEU A 63 5.09 8.84 -2.40
N ALA A 64 4.76 9.79 -1.53
CA ALA A 64 5.15 11.18 -1.65
C ALA A 64 6.68 11.38 -1.63
N PHE A 65 7.15 12.37 -2.40
CA PHE A 65 8.52 12.88 -2.28
C PHE A 65 8.48 14.43 -2.35
N PRO A 66 8.91 15.14 -1.29
CA PRO A 66 9.33 14.62 0.02
C PRO A 66 8.18 13.88 0.75
N LYS A 67 8.53 13.02 1.72
CA LYS A 67 7.55 12.23 2.49
C LYS A 67 6.58 13.17 3.22
N LYS A 68 5.27 12.92 3.11
CA LYS A 68 4.23 13.68 3.85
C LYS A 68 3.84 12.92 5.11
N LEU A 69 3.82 13.62 6.24
CA LEU A 69 3.49 13.07 7.56
C LEU A 69 2.25 13.77 8.13
N GLY A 70 1.50 13.07 8.97
CA GLY A 70 0.34 13.66 9.67
C GLY A 70 -0.79 14.11 8.74
N LEU A 71 -1.07 13.35 7.68
CA LEU A 71 -2.19 13.61 6.79
C LEU A 71 -3.51 13.55 7.56
N LYS A 72 -4.47 14.39 7.16
CA LYS A 72 -5.77 14.50 7.81
C LYS A 72 -6.78 13.58 7.15
N LEU A 73 -7.61 12.96 7.98
CA LEU A 73 -8.82 12.28 7.53
C LEU A 73 -9.96 13.31 7.46
N VAL A 74 -10.63 13.39 6.32
CA VAL A 74 -11.75 14.30 6.06
C VAL A 74 -12.97 13.52 5.57
N GLU A 75 -14.17 14.03 5.81
CA GLU A 75 -15.39 13.43 5.27
C GLU A 75 -15.52 13.76 3.78
N GLY A 76 -15.60 12.72 2.95
CA GLY A 76 -15.92 12.82 1.54
C GLY A 76 -17.32 12.31 1.23
N LYS A 77 -17.77 12.49 -0.02
CA LYS A 77 -19.11 12.08 -0.49
C LYS A 77 -19.42 10.58 -0.31
N LYS A 78 -18.38 9.73 -0.29
CA LYS A 78 -18.48 8.27 -0.19
C LYS A 78 -17.85 7.72 1.10
N GLY A 79 -17.72 8.56 2.13
CA GLY A 79 -17.06 8.23 3.40
C GLY A 79 -15.72 8.94 3.57
N ALA A 80 -14.98 8.53 4.59
CA ALA A 80 -13.73 9.19 4.97
C ALA A 80 -12.63 9.06 3.90
N VAL A 81 -11.92 10.16 3.66
CA VAL A 81 -10.84 10.29 2.66
C VAL A 81 -9.62 10.89 3.32
N VAL A 82 -8.43 10.42 2.97
CA VAL A 82 -7.16 11.02 3.41
C VAL A 82 -6.86 12.21 2.51
N GLN A 83 -6.84 13.41 3.09
CA GLN A 83 -6.53 14.65 2.38
C GLN A 83 -5.08 14.66 1.91
N ASP A 84 -4.82 15.19 0.71
CA ASP A 84 -3.49 15.34 0.11
C ASP A 84 -2.68 14.05 -0.09
N LEU A 85 -3.35 12.90 -0.02
CA LEU A 85 -2.76 11.61 -0.30
C LEU A 85 -2.33 11.51 -1.78
N THR A 86 -1.08 11.11 -2.00
CA THR A 86 -0.54 10.91 -3.34
C THR A 86 -1.23 9.74 -4.03
N ASN A 87 -1.83 9.99 -5.19
CA ASN A 87 -2.36 8.99 -6.11
C ASN A 87 -1.37 8.85 -7.27
N THR A 88 -0.56 7.79 -7.29
CA THR A 88 0.37 7.52 -8.38
C THR A 88 -0.34 6.77 -9.49
N PRO A 89 -0.46 7.32 -10.72
CA PRO A 89 -1.07 6.60 -11.84
C PRO A 89 -0.23 5.37 -12.18
N VAL A 90 -0.91 4.25 -12.44
CA VAL A 90 -0.29 2.96 -12.78
C VAL A 90 -1.01 2.33 -13.96
N LYS A 91 -0.25 1.70 -14.86
CA LYS A 91 -0.76 1.05 -16.08
C LYS A 91 -0.55 -0.46 -16.08
N THR A 92 0.32 -0.96 -15.21
CA THR A 92 0.60 -2.38 -15.07
C THR A 92 0.65 -2.79 -13.60
N ASP A 93 0.48 -4.08 -13.34
CA ASP A 93 0.69 -4.68 -12.03
C ASP A 93 2.14 -4.50 -11.55
N GLU A 94 3.12 -4.57 -12.45
CA GLU A 94 4.53 -4.28 -12.13
C GLU A 94 4.75 -2.87 -11.57
N GLU A 95 4.04 -1.86 -12.10
CA GLU A 95 4.10 -0.49 -11.59
C GLU A 95 3.53 -0.36 -10.19
N VAL A 96 2.49 -1.14 -9.86
CA VAL A 96 1.98 -1.24 -8.48
C VAL A 96 3.04 -1.85 -7.57
N ILE A 97 3.70 -2.92 -7.99
CA ILE A 97 4.80 -3.52 -7.21
C ILE A 97 5.94 -2.53 -6.99
N LYS A 98 6.31 -1.74 -8.01
CA LYS A 98 7.30 -0.65 -7.87
C LYS A 98 6.86 0.39 -6.83
N CYS A 99 5.59 0.78 -6.81
CA CYS A 99 5.05 1.69 -5.79
C CYS A 99 5.22 1.10 -4.38
N ILE A 100 4.89 -0.17 -4.20
CA ILE A 100 5.00 -0.85 -2.90
C ILE A 100 6.46 -0.95 -2.47
N MET A 101 7.38 -1.30 -3.38
CA MET A 101 8.81 -1.34 -3.09
C MET A 101 9.36 0.03 -2.67
N LYS A 102 8.96 1.08 -3.39
CA LYS A 102 9.32 2.47 -3.06
C LYS A 102 8.83 2.84 -1.66
N GLY A 103 7.54 2.60 -1.37
CA GLY A 103 6.96 2.94 -0.07
C GLY A 103 7.52 2.10 1.08
N SER A 104 7.83 0.83 0.83
CA SER A 104 8.50 -0.04 1.81
C SER A 104 9.88 0.50 2.17
N THR A 105 10.65 0.97 1.17
CA THR A 105 11.94 1.63 1.42
C THR A 105 11.76 2.90 2.25
N GLN A 106 10.82 3.77 1.88
CA GLN A 106 10.54 5.00 2.64
C GLN A 106 10.09 4.73 4.09
N ARG A 107 9.36 3.65 4.32
CA ARG A 107 8.96 3.18 5.66
C ARG A 107 10.18 2.80 6.50
N VAL A 108 11.09 2.00 5.95
CA VAL A 108 12.33 1.59 6.64
C VAL A 108 13.22 2.78 6.96
N THR A 109 13.42 3.70 6.01
CA THR A 109 14.24 4.89 6.22
C THR A 109 13.68 5.76 7.33
N ALA A 110 12.36 5.94 7.40
CA ALA A 110 11.70 6.68 8.48
C ALA A 110 11.88 5.98 9.84
N ALA A 111 11.77 4.65 9.89
CA ALA A 111 11.99 3.89 11.12
C ALA A 111 13.45 3.95 11.60
N MET A 112 14.43 4.08 10.70
CA MET A 112 15.83 4.28 11.07
C MET A 112 16.10 5.69 11.63
N GLN A 113 15.38 6.71 11.15
CA GLN A 113 15.50 8.08 11.66
C GLN A 113 14.73 8.30 12.98
N MET A 114 13.62 7.58 13.19
CA MET A 114 12.75 7.74 14.36
C MET A 114 12.50 6.39 15.05
N ASN A 115 13.44 5.92 15.87
CA ASN A 115 13.35 4.70 16.69
C ASN A 115 13.01 3.38 15.90
N PRO A 116 13.83 2.32 15.99
CA PRO A 116 13.83 1.19 15.05
C PRO A 116 12.68 0.17 15.21
N ARG A 117 11.42 0.60 15.40
CA ARG A 117 10.29 -0.30 15.67
C ARG A 117 9.21 -0.25 14.60
N SER A 118 9.57 -0.64 13.38
CA SER A 118 8.69 -0.84 12.22
C SER A 118 7.57 -1.90 12.41
N SER A 119 7.56 -2.62 13.53
CA SER A 119 6.53 -3.62 13.87
C SER A 119 5.24 -3.04 14.47
N ARG A 120 5.14 -1.72 14.64
CA ARG A 120 4.00 -1.07 15.31
C ARG A 120 3.09 -0.24 14.40
N GLY A 121 3.50 0.02 13.15
CA GLY A 121 2.67 0.75 12.18
C GLY A 121 1.86 -0.20 11.30
N HIS A 122 0.60 0.13 11.02
CA HIS A 122 -0.21 -0.57 10.02
C HIS A 122 0.11 -0.02 8.62
N SER A 123 -0.01 -0.86 7.61
CA SER A 123 0.28 -0.49 6.22
C SER A 123 -0.94 -0.73 5.34
N ILE A 124 -1.30 0.25 4.52
CA ILE A 124 -2.49 0.22 3.68
C ILE A 124 -2.09 0.57 2.25
N VAL A 125 -2.19 -0.40 1.35
CA VAL A 125 -2.07 -0.19 -0.10
C VAL A 125 -3.48 0.01 -0.66
N ILE A 126 -3.68 1.09 -1.41
CA ILE A 126 -4.97 1.45 -1.98
C ILE A 126 -4.82 1.48 -3.50
N LEU A 127 -5.64 0.69 -4.19
CA LEU A 127 -5.82 0.76 -5.63
C LEU A 127 -7.17 1.40 -5.93
N ASN A 128 -7.15 2.55 -6.59
CA ASN A 128 -8.33 3.21 -7.12
C ASN A 128 -8.44 2.90 -8.60
N VAL A 129 -9.60 2.41 -9.03
CA VAL A 129 -9.92 2.10 -10.42
C VAL A 129 -11.11 2.94 -10.84
N VAL A 130 -10.95 3.77 -11.87
CA VAL A 130 -12.01 4.58 -12.45
C VAL A 130 -12.27 4.06 -13.86
N ALA A 131 -13.46 3.52 -14.10
CA ALA A 131 -13.92 3.13 -15.42
C ALA A 131 -14.74 4.27 -16.03
N LYS A 132 -14.29 4.80 -17.15
CA LYS A 132 -15.02 5.76 -17.97
C LYS A 132 -16.07 5.00 -18.76
N THR A 133 -17.33 5.42 -18.64
CA THR A 133 -18.42 4.83 -19.42
C THR A 133 -19.24 5.95 -20.05
N LYS A 134 -19.99 5.64 -21.11
CA LYS A 134 -20.94 6.57 -21.73
C LYS A 134 -22.02 7.11 -20.78
N TYR A 135 -22.24 6.47 -19.64
CA TYR A 135 -23.22 6.85 -18.63
C TYR A 135 -22.60 7.54 -17.41
N GLY A 136 -21.32 7.92 -17.49
CA GLY A 136 -20.54 8.50 -16.40
C GLY A 136 -19.51 7.53 -15.82
N ASN A 137 -18.67 8.06 -14.94
CA ASN A 137 -17.56 7.31 -14.37
C ASN A 137 -18.03 6.36 -13.26
N ARG A 138 -17.53 5.13 -13.27
CA ARG A 138 -17.67 4.18 -12.17
C ARG A 138 -16.34 4.06 -11.44
N GLU A 139 -16.39 4.12 -10.11
CA GLU A 139 -15.19 4.08 -9.27
C GLU A 139 -15.22 2.86 -8.38
N GLY A 140 -14.14 2.09 -8.38
CA GLY A 140 -13.86 1.00 -7.46
C GLY A 140 -12.61 1.32 -6.64
N LYS A 141 -12.62 0.96 -5.36
CA LYS A 141 -11.47 1.09 -4.47
C LYS A 141 -11.18 -0.25 -3.82
N LEU A 142 -9.96 -0.73 -3.96
CA LEU A 142 -9.44 -1.91 -3.30
C LEU A 142 -8.42 -1.48 -2.25
N CYS A 143 -8.64 -1.86 -1.00
CA CYS A 143 -7.72 -1.60 0.10
C CYS A 143 -7.12 -2.92 0.59
N ILE A 144 -5.80 -3.05 0.53
CA ILE A 144 -5.06 -4.18 1.10
C ILE A 144 -4.38 -3.68 2.37
N VAL A 145 -4.80 -4.21 3.51
CA VAL A 145 -4.36 -3.79 4.83
C VAL A 145 -3.46 -4.85 5.44
N ASP A 146 -2.22 -4.49 5.73
CA ASP A 146 -1.33 -5.26 6.59
C ASP A 146 -1.42 -4.70 8.01
N MET A 147 -2.04 -5.47 8.89
CA MET A 147 -2.21 -5.08 10.28
C MET A 147 -0.97 -5.42 11.09
N ALA A 148 -0.48 -4.44 11.87
CA ALA A 148 0.61 -4.68 12.81
C ALA A 148 0.25 -5.84 13.76
N GLY A 149 1.22 -6.73 14.01
CA GLY A 149 1.01 -7.86 14.89
C GLY A 149 0.68 -7.42 16.31
N MET A 150 -0.38 -8.00 16.89
CA MET A 150 -0.65 -7.91 18.33
C MET A 150 0.50 -8.61 19.06
N GLY A 151 1.49 -7.84 19.52
CA GLY A 151 2.51 -8.38 20.41
C GLY A 151 1.85 -8.77 21.73
N ALA A 152 1.91 -10.05 22.11
CA ALA A 152 1.55 -10.45 23.47
C ALA A 152 2.34 -9.57 24.44
N SER A 153 1.62 -8.85 25.30
CA SER A 153 2.19 -8.11 26.41
C SER A 153 3.04 -9.06 27.22
N LYS A 154 4.38 -9.00 27.08
CA LYS A 154 5.25 -9.61 28.07
C LYS A 154 4.89 -8.93 29.38
N LYS A 155 4.37 -9.71 30.33
CA LYS A 155 4.25 -9.32 31.74
C LYS A 155 5.54 -8.57 32.10
N THR A 156 5.42 -7.29 32.41
CA THR A 156 6.46 -6.54 33.09
C THR A 156 6.67 -7.27 34.41
N ALA A 157 7.77 -8.01 34.52
CA ALA A 157 8.19 -8.54 35.81
C ALA A 157 8.58 -7.33 36.66
N ALA A 158 7.79 -7.09 37.71
CA ALA A 158 8.18 -6.27 38.85
C ALA A 158 9.14 -7.07 39.73
#